data_AF-A0A7S3FWY7-F1
#
_entry.id   AF-A0A7S3FWY7-F1
#
_cell.length_a   1.000
_cell.length_b   1.000
_cell.length_c   1.000
_cell.angle_alpha   90.00
_cell.angle_beta   90.00
_cell.angle_gamma   90.00
#
_symmetry.space_group_name_H-M   'P 1'
#
loop_
_entity.id
_entity.type
_entity.pdbx_description
1 polymer ?
#
loop_
_entity_poly.entity_id
_entity_poly.type
_entity_poly.pdbx_seq_one_letter_code
_entity_poly.pdbx_strand_id
1 'polypeptide(L)'
;EMEYECARCKPQMTPEFFEYLLKQADEAEDEATKEKYMVLHKATKEFALFLDANTKALAAPVERMKRILMAKDKKATILDMVGENAIDQPLIALFMTNVNLARADGQEEKAVFMEKVCNACRKYSGVQ
;
A
#
# COMPACT_ATOMS: atom_id res chain seq x y z
N GLU A 1 10.58 -19.15 1.47
CA GLU A 1 9.92 -20.47 1.44
C GLU A 1 8.67 -20.63 2.32
N MET A 2 8.34 -19.72 3.25
CA MET A 2 6.99 -19.68 3.86
C MET A 2 6.18 -18.48 3.35
N GLU A 3 6.82 -17.32 3.23
CA GLU A 3 6.24 -16.09 2.69
C GLU A 3 5.72 -16.24 1.25
N TYR A 4 6.44 -17.02 0.43
CA TYR A 4 6.04 -17.33 -0.94
C TYR A 4 4.74 -18.14 -0.98
N GLU A 5 4.64 -19.20 -0.18
CA GLU A 5 3.44 -20.04 -0.11
C GLU A 5 2.25 -19.26 0.45
N CYS A 6 2.47 -18.45 1.49
CA CYS A 6 1.41 -17.61 2.04
C CYS A 6 0.97 -16.52 1.04
N ALA A 7 1.88 -15.93 0.27
CA ALA A 7 1.53 -14.97 -0.79
C ALA A 7 0.76 -15.64 -1.94
N ARG A 8 1.17 -16.84 -2.35
CA ARG A 8 0.49 -17.65 -3.37
C ARG A 8 -0.92 -18.04 -2.94
N CYS A 9 -1.12 -18.38 -1.67
CA CYS A 9 -2.40 -18.79 -1.11
C CYS A 9 -3.28 -17.61 -0.64
N LYS A 10 -2.76 -16.38 -0.60
CA LYS A 10 -3.50 -15.17 -0.16
C LYS A 10 -4.88 -15.00 -0.81
N PRO A 11 -5.10 -15.25 -2.12
CA PRO A 11 -6.44 -15.15 -2.72
C PRO A 11 -7.47 -16.13 -2.12
N GLN A 12 -6.99 -17.21 -1.49
CA GLN A 12 -7.82 -18.25 -0.86
C GLN A 12 -8.01 -18.00 0.65
N MET A 13 -7.27 -17.05 1.24
CA MET A 13 -7.40 -16.65 2.65
C MET A 13 -8.59 -15.69 2.82
N THR A 14 -9.79 -16.18 2.47
CA THR A 14 -11.04 -15.44 2.58
C THR A 14 -11.60 -15.48 4.01
N PRO A 15 -12.58 -14.64 4.37
CA PRO A 15 -13.26 -14.74 5.66
C PRO A 15 -13.78 -16.17 5.95
N GLU A 16 -14.33 -16.83 4.94
CA GLU A 16 -14.88 -18.19 5.04
C GLU A 16 -13.78 -19.23 5.34
N PHE A 17 -12.58 -19.04 4.79
CA PHE A 17 -11.42 -19.87 5.14
C PHE A 17 -11.05 -19.74 6.61
N PHE A 18 -11.02 -18.52 7.15
CA PHE A 18 -10.71 -18.30 8.56
C PHE A 18 -11.79 -18.85 9.49
N GLU A 19 -13.07 -18.68 9.12
CA GLU A 19 -14.20 -19.28 9.83
C GLU A 19 -14.12 -20.81 9.82
N TYR A 20 -13.75 -21.40 8.68
CA TYR A 20 -13.51 -22.83 8.58
C TYR A 20 -12.42 -23.31 9.55
N LEU A 21 -11.29 -22.62 9.64
CA LEU A 21 -10.22 -23.00 10.57
C LEU A 21 -10.66 -22.94 12.03
N LEU A 22 -11.44 -21.92 12.42
CA LEU A 22 -12.00 -21.82 13.77
C LEU A 22 -12.98 -22.96 14.04
N LYS A 23 -13.86 -23.26 13.08
CA LYS A 23 -14.78 -24.38 13.19
C LYS A 23 -14.06 -25.72 13.35
N GLN A 24 -13.00 -25.96 12.60
CA GLN A 24 -12.20 -27.20 12.73
C GLN A 24 -11.46 -27.27 14.08
N ALA A 25 -11.07 -26.13 14.65
CA ALA A 25 -10.52 -26.10 16.01
C ALA A 25 -11.59 -26.44 17.07
N ASP A 26 -12.82 -25.96 16.89
CA ASP A 26 -13.94 -26.23 17.80
C ASP A 26 -14.41 -27.70 17.73
N GLU A 27 -14.35 -28.32 16.55
CA GLU A 27 -14.75 -29.72 16.30
C GLU A 27 -13.62 -30.74 16.58
N ALA A 28 -12.43 -30.28 16.98
CA ALA A 28 -11.28 -31.16 17.19
C ALA A 28 -11.47 -32.13 18.37
N GLU A 29 -11.14 -33.40 18.15
CA GLU A 29 -11.26 -34.48 19.16
C GLU A 29 -10.18 -34.42 20.24
N ASP A 30 -9.03 -33.80 19.93
CA ASP A 30 -7.89 -33.69 20.83
C ASP A 30 -7.27 -32.27 20.82
N GLU A 31 -6.65 -31.91 21.94
CA GLU A 31 -6.08 -30.57 22.15
C GLU A 31 -4.93 -30.27 21.18
N ALA A 32 -4.16 -31.27 20.75
CA ALA A 32 -3.05 -31.05 19.82
C ALA A 32 -3.58 -30.73 18.40
N THR A 33 -4.68 -31.35 17.98
CA THR A 33 -5.36 -31.03 16.71
C THR A 33 -5.99 -29.64 16.76
N LYS A 34 -6.65 -29.30 17.87
CA LYS A 34 -7.18 -27.95 18.11
C LYS A 34 -6.10 -26.88 18.04
N GLU A 35 -4.98 -27.10 18.73
CA GLU A 35 -3.85 -26.17 18.75
C GLU A 35 -3.28 -25.94 17.34
N LYS A 36 -3.16 -26.99 16.52
CA LYS A 36 -2.70 -26.86 15.13
C LYS A 36 -3.59 -25.93 14.30
N TYR A 37 -4.92 -26.08 14.38
CA TYR A 37 -5.85 -25.21 13.66
C TYR A 37 -5.79 -23.77 14.15
N MET A 38 -5.68 -23.57 15.46
CA MET A 38 -5.54 -22.23 16.06
C MET A 38 -4.24 -21.53 15.65
N VAL A 39 -3.12 -22.26 15.64
CA VAL A 39 -1.82 -21.74 15.16
C VAL A 39 -1.90 -21.40 13.68
N LEU A 40 -2.50 -22.28 12.86
CA LEU A 40 -2.66 -22.03 11.43
C LEU A 40 -3.54 -20.79 11.17
N HIS A 41 -4.67 -20.66 11.87
CA HIS A 41 -5.54 -19.50 11.78
C HIS A 41 -4.78 -18.23 12.14
N LYS A 42 -4.06 -18.22 13.26
CA LYS A 42 -3.29 -17.05 13.71
C LYS A 42 -2.22 -16.65 12.69
N ALA A 43 -1.35 -17.59 12.29
CA ALA A 43 -0.24 -17.31 11.40
C ALA A 43 -0.71 -16.82 10.02
N THR A 44 -1.72 -17.47 9.44
CA THR A 44 -2.26 -17.06 8.13
C THR A 44 -3.00 -15.73 8.20
N LYS A 45 -3.70 -15.43 9.29
CA LYS A 45 -4.40 -14.15 9.49
C LYS A 45 -3.42 -12.99 9.68
N GLU A 46 -2.41 -13.16 10.52
CA GLU A 46 -1.36 -12.15 10.74
C GLU A 46 -0.61 -11.86 9.43
N PHE A 47 -0.25 -12.91 8.68
CA PHE A 47 0.40 -12.74 7.38
C PHE A 47 -0.51 -12.08 6.34
N ALA A 48 -1.79 -12.45 6.30
CA ALA A 48 -2.77 -11.84 5.42
C ALA A 48 -2.89 -10.32 5.69
N LEU A 49 -2.95 -9.91 6.96
CA LEU A 49 -2.99 -8.50 7.36
C LEU A 49 -1.69 -7.77 7.01
N PHE A 50 -0.54 -8.41 7.22
CA PHE A 50 0.75 -7.87 6.84
C PHE A 50 0.84 -7.61 5.33
N LEU A 51 0.44 -8.59 4.51
CA LEU A 51 0.41 -8.41 3.05
C LEU A 51 -0.52 -7.26 2.64
N ASP A 52 -1.71 -7.17 3.21
CA ASP A 52 -2.65 -6.08 2.87
C ASP A 52 -2.08 -4.71 3.26
N ALA A 53 -1.43 -4.62 4.42
CA ALA A 53 -0.75 -3.39 4.87
C ALA A 53 0.42 -3.03 3.93
N ASN A 54 1.21 -4.02 3.53
CA ASN A 54 2.35 -3.81 2.63
C ASN A 54 1.90 -3.42 1.21
N THR A 55 0.88 -4.09 0.66
CA THR A 55 0.28 -3.73 -0.64
C THR A 55 -0.30 -2.31 -0.59
N LYS A 56 -0.99 -1.94 0.49
CA LYS A 56 -1.48 -0.57 0.69
C LYS A 56 -0.33 0.43 0.79
N ALA A 57 0.75 0.10 1.50
CA ALA A 57 1.92 0.97 1.60
C ALA A 57 2.59 1.20 0.23
N LEU A 58 2.65 0.16 -0.61
CA LEU A 58 3.18 0.26 -1.98
C LEU A 58 2.26 1.04 -2.92
N ALA A 59 0.93 0.90 -2.78
CA ALA A 59 -0.06 1.60 -3.61
C ALA A 59 -0.32 3.05 -3.14
N ALA A 60 -0.13 3.35 -1.86
CA ALA A 60 -0.48 4.64 -1.27
C ALA A 60 0.22 5.84 -1.94
N PRO A 61 1.53 5.82 -2.25
CA PRO A 61 2.17 6.89 -3.02
C PRO A 61 1.52 7.11 -4.39
N VAL A 62 1.13 6.03 -5.08
CA VAL A 62 0.51 6.10 -6.41
C VAL A 62 -0.86 6.78 -6.34
N GLU A 63 -1.71 6.35 -5.41
CA GLU A 63 -3.06 6.94 -5.25
C GLU A 63 -3.01 8.40 -4.81
N ARG A 64 -2.06 8.76 -3.92
CA ARG A 64 -1.81 10.14 -3.52
C ARG A 64 -1.32 11.01 -4.67
N MET A 65 -0.39 10.51 -5.49
CA MET A 65 0.07 11.22 -6.68
C MET A 65 -1.08 11.42 -7.68
N LYS A 66 -1.90 10.39 -7.94
CA LYS A 66 -3.09 10.50 -8.80
C LYS A 66 -4.05 11.56 -8.29
N ARG A 67 -4.37 11.55 -6.99
CA ARG A 67 -5.24 12.55 -6.35
C ARG A 67 -4.76 13.98 -6.67
N ILE A 68 -3.46 14.25 -6.53
CA ILE A 68 -2.88 15.56 -6.84
C ILE A 68 -2.95 15.87 -8.35
N LEU A 69 -2.53 14.94 -9.21
CA LEU A 69 -2.44 15.20 -10.65
C LEU A 69 -3.82 15.40 -11.30
N MET A 70 -4.82 14.65 -10.86
CA MET A 70 -6.19 14.70 -11.37
C MET A 70 -7.03 15.82 -10.75
N ALA A 71 -6.54 16.48 -9.69
CA ALA A 71 -7.27 17.57 -9.06
C ALA A 71 -7.44 18.78 -10.00
N LYS A 72 -8.65 19.36 -9.98
CA LYS A 72 -8.96 20.65 -10.62
C LYS A 72 -8.11 21.77 -9.99
N ASP A 73 -8.14 21.85 -8.67
CA ASP A 73 -7.26 22.73 -7.88
C ASP A 73 -6.20 21.90 -7.16
N LYS A 74 -5.00 21.90 -7.75
CA LYS A 74 -3.85 21.17 -7.23
C LYS A 74 -3.31 21.79 -5.95
N LYS A 75 -3.37 23.12 -5.82
CA LYS A 75 -2.83 23.82 -4.65
C LYS A 75 -3.68 23.50 -3.42
N ALA A 76 -5.01 23.62 -3.54
CA ALA A 76 -5.93 23.24 -2.47
C ALA A 76 -5.73 21.77 -2.07
N THR A 77 -5.68 20.86 -3.06
CA THR A 77 -5.48 19.43 -2.81
C THR A 77 -4.16 19.13 -2.08
N ILE A 78 -3.06 19.81 -2.45
CA ILE A 78 -1.77 19.63 -1.76
C ILE A 78 -1.86 20.12 -0.32
N LEU A 79 -2.50 21.27 -0.06
CA LEU A 79 -2.67 21.79 1.30
C LEU A 79 -3.52 20.87 2.18
N ASP A 80 -4.62 20.33 1.63
CA ASP A 80 -5.44 19.33 2.33
C ASP A 80 -4.61 18.10 2.70
N MET A 81 -3.82 17.60 1.73
CA MET A 81 -2.95 16.44 1.95
C MET A 81 -1.81 16.71 2.93
N VAL A 82 -1.34 17.96 3.07
CA VAL A 82 -0.42 18.33 4.16
C VAL A 82 -1.12 18.22 5.51
N GLY A 83 -2.36 18.70 5.62
CA GLY A 83 -3.17 18.55 6.83
C GLY A 83 -3.44 17.10 7.23
N GLU A 84 -3.51 16.20 6.24
CA GLU A 84 -3.66 14.75 6.43
C GLU A 84 -2.32 14.02 6.71
N ASN A 85 -1.18 14.74 6.77
CA ASN A 85 0.17 14.16 6.81
C ASN A 85 0.45 13.15 5.66
N ALA A 86 -0.16 13.40 4.50
CA ALA A 86 -0.13 12.51 3.34
C ALA A 86 0.97 12.88 2.32
N ILE A 87 1.73 13.96 2.53
CA ILE A 87 2.90 14.30 1.72
C ILE A 87 4.16 13.76 2.41
N ASP A 88 4.71 12.67 1.92
CA ASP A 88 5.86 11.97 2.51
C ASP A 88 6.97 11.65 1.49
N GLN A 89 8.09 11.12 1.96
CA GLN A 89 9.24 10.77 1.11
C GLN A 89 8.90 9.77 -0.01
N PRO A 90 8.15 8.67 0.25
CA PRO A 90 7.69 7.79 -0.82
C PRO A 90 6.94 8.49 -1.95
N LEU A 91 6.05 9.44 -1.63
CA LEU A 91 5.35 10.24 -2.64
C LEU A 91 6.31 11.13 -3.45
N ILE A 92 7.24 11.82 -2.79
CA ILE A 92 8.23 12.67 -3.45
C ILE A 92 9.15 11.85 -4.37
N ALA A 93 9.63 10.69 -3.90
CA ALA A 93 10.45 9.79 -4.69
C ALA A 93 9.71 9.30 -5.96
N LEU A 94 8.42 8.97 -5.84
CA LEU A 94 7.60 8.57 -6.99
C LEU A 94 7.48 9.68 -8.04
N PHE A 95 7.25 10.93 -7.60
CA PHE A 95 7.26 12.08 -8.52
C PHE A 95 8.58 12.21 -9.26
N MET A 96 9.72 12.11 -8.56
CA MET A 96 11.04 12.25 -9.17
C MET A 96 11.36 11.11 -10.14
N THR A 97 11.01 9.86 -9.82
CA THR A 97 11.13 8.74 -10.76
C THR A 97 10.36 9.02 -12.04
N ASN A 98 9.12 9.49 -11.95
CA ASN A 98 8.31 9.80 -13.13
C ASN A 98 8.85 10.98 -13.94
N VAL A 99 9.39 12.01 -13.27
CA VAL A 99 10.10 13.11 -13.95
C VAL A 99 11.28 12.57 -14.77
N ASN A 100 12.11 11.71 -14.16
CA ASN A 100 13.29 11.15 -14.81
C ASN A 100 12.91 10.25 -16.00
N LEU A 101 11.89 9.39 -15.85
CA LEU A 101 11.37 8.57 -16.93
C LEU A 101 10.82 9.41 -18.08
N ALA A 102 10.03 10.45 -17.77
CA ALA A 102 9.50 11.34 -18.80
C ALA A 102 10.62 12.07 -19.57
N ARG A 103 11.69 12.52 -18.89
CA ARG A 103 12.86 13.11 -19.57
C ARG A 103 13.59 12.09 -20.45
N ALA A 104 13.79 10.87 -19.95
CA ALA A 104 14.44 9.79 -20.70
C ALA A 104 13.65 9.45 -21.98
N ASP A 105 12.33 9.52 -21.93
CA ASP A 105 11.43 9.28 -23.07
C ASP A 105 11.21 10.52 -23.97
N GLY A 106 11.93 11.63 -23.75
CA GLY A 106 11.80 12.86 -24.53
C GLY A 106 10.51 13.66 -24.28
N GLN A 107 9.78 13.36 -23.20
CA GLN A 107 8.51 13.99 -22.83
C GLN A 107 8.71 15.20 -21.89
N GLU A 108 9.51 16.18 -22.34
CA GLU A 108 9.98 17.29 -21.49
C GLU A 108 8.85 18.10 -20.86
N GLU A 109 7.77 18.40 -21.60
CA GLU A 109 6.63 19.14 -21.07
C GLU A 109 5.97 18.44 -19.87
N LYS A 110 5.85 17.10 -19.95
CA LYS A 110 5.30 16.29 -18.85
C LYS A 110 6.25 16.28 -17.67
N ALA A 111 7.56 16.15 -17.91
CA ALA A 111 8.57 16.21 -16.86
C ALA A 111 8.54 17.54 -16.10
N VAL A 112 8.56 18.66 -16.82
CA VAL A 112 8.50 20.02 -16.23
C VAL A 112 7.20 20.21 -15.45
N PHE A 113 6.06 19.74 -15.96
CA PHE A 113 4.80 19.81 -15.23
C PHE A 113 4.85 19.02 -13.93
N MET A 114 5.28 17.75 -13.95
CA MET A 114 5.39 16.91 -12.76
C MET A 114 6.38 17.48 -11.73
N GLU A 115 7.50 18.04 -12.20
CA GLU A 115 8.50 18.69 -11.34
C GLU A 115 7.92 19.93 -10.63
N LYS A 116 7.12 20.75 -11.33
CA LYS A 116 6.40 21.87 -10.71
C LYS A 116 5.45 21.41 -9.60
N VAL A 117 4.71 20.33 -9.83
CA VAL A 117 3.80 19.77 -8.81
C VAL A 117 4.60 19.21 -7.62
N CYS A 118 5.67 18.46 -7.88
CA CYS A 118 6.56 17.92 -6.84
C CYS A 118 7.16 19.03 -5.97
N ASN A 119 7.65 20.11 -6.59
CA ASN A 119 8.19 21.27 -5.88
C ASN A 119 7.13 21.98 -5.02
N ALA A 120 5.88 22.03 -5.47
CA ALA A 120 4.78 22.54 -4.64
C ALA A 120 4.53 21.64 -3.42
N CYS A 121 4.57 20.31 -3.59
CA CYS A 121 4.44 19.36 -2.48
C CYS A 121 5.53 19.60 -1.42
N ARG A 122 6.80 19.62 -1.84
CA ARG A 122 7.95 19.91 -0.95
C ARG A 122 7.82 21.25 -0.23
N LYS A 123 7.44 22.30 -0.97
CA LYS A 123 7.30 23.65 -0.42
C LYS A 123 6.27 23.72 0.71
N TYR A 124 5.13 23.03 0.56
CA TYR A 124 4.05 23.11 1.54
C TYR A 124 4.21 22.11 2.69
N SER A 125 4.84 20.95 2.46
CA SER A 125 5.03 19.94 3.50
C SER A 125 6.31 20.09 4.32
N GLY A 126 7.31 20.81 3.79
CA GLY A 126 8.65 20.87 4.39
C GLY A 126 9.48 19.60 4.18
N VAL A 127 8.97 18.62 3.42
CA VAL A 127 9.71 17.41 3.04
C VAL A 127 10.75 17.79 1.99
N GLN A 128 12.03 17.51 2.27
CA GLN A 128 13.16 17.78 1.37
C GLN A 128 13.34 16.66 0.34
#